data_AF-A0A392MS48-F1
#
_entry.id   AF-A0A392MS48-F1
#
_cell.length_a   1.000
_cell.length_b   1.000
_cell.length_c   1.000
_cell.angle_alpha   90.00
_cell.angle_beta   90.00
_cell.angle_gamma   90.00
#
_symmetry.space_group_name_H-M   'P 1'
#
loop_
_entity.id
_entity.type
_entity.pdbx_description
1 polymer ?
#
loop_
_entity_poly.entity_id
_entity_poly.type
_entity_poly.pdbx_seq_one_letter_code
_entity_poly.pdbx_strand_id
1 'polypeptide(L)'
;DKELRYRFIYNHFPSLQEEDIIGKTDVEIFTGAGVKESQDFKREVMEKGVAAKKEITFETELFGFKTFLIYVEPVFSKAGETIGVNYMGMEITDQVRKRERMAKLREEIAVQKAKETELNKTIHITEETMRAKQMLATMSHEIRSPLSGVVSMAEILTTTKLDKEQRQLLDVMISSGDLVLQLINDILDLSKVES
;
A
#
# COMPACT_ATOMS: atom_id res chain seq x y z
N ASP A 1 -27.93 -9.54 -38.43
CA ASP A 1 -29.41 -9.44 -38.55
C ASP A 1 -30.04 -9.90 -37.24
N LYS A 2 -31.33 -10.25 -37.20
CA LYS A 2 -32.04 -10.72 -35.99
C LYS A 2 -31.42 -12.02 -35.43
N GLU A 3 -30.85 -12.84 -36.31
CA GLU A 3 -30.15 -14.08 -35.99
C GLU A 3 -28.66 -13.87 -35.67
N LEU A 4 -28.21 -12.61 -35.61
CA LEU A 4 -26.82 -12.20 -35.43
C LEU A 4 -25.87 -12.67 -36.54
N ARG A 5 -26.40 -12.96 -37.73
CA ARG A 5 -25.58 -13.26 -38.91
C ARG A 5 -25.02 -11.97 -39.48
N TYR A 6 -23.76 -12.02 -39.90
CA TYR A 6 -23.08 -10.89 -40.50
C TYR A 6 -23.72 -10.56 -41.86
N ARG A 7 -24.12 -9.30 -42.03
CA ARG A 7 -24.66 -8.76 -43.29
C ARG A 7 -23.68 -7.78 -43.94
N PHE A 8 -22.73 -7.30 -43.17
CA PHE A 8 -21.69 -6.36 -43.55
C PHE A 8 -20.55 -6.50 -42.54
N ILE A 9 -19.31 -6.32 -42.98
CA ILE A 9 -18.15 -6.17 -42.11
C ILE A 9 -17.19 -5.17 -42.74
N TYR A 10 -16.58 -4.34 -41.89
CA TYR A 10 -15.50 -3.43 -42.31
C TYR A 10 -14.25 -3.75 -41.50
N ASN A 11 -13.09 -3.68 -42.16
CA ASN A 11 -11.78 -3.93 -41.53
C ASN A 11 -11.71 -5.30 -40.83
N HIS A 12 -12.14 -6.35 -41.54
CA HIS A 12 -12.05 -7.73 -41.06
C HIS A 12 -10.57 -8.16 -40.86
N PHE A 13 -10.35 -9.24 -40.12
CA PHE A 13 -9.01 -9.78 -39.95
C PHE A 13 -8.40 -10.14 -41.32
N PRO A 14 -7.11 -9.84 -41.56
CA PRO A 14 -6.47 -10.12 -42.86
C PRO A 14 -6.53 -11.59 -43.29
N SER A 15 -6.68 -12.50 -42.32
CA SER A 15 -6.75 -13.95 -42.53
C SER A 15 -8.13 -14.47 -42.94
N LEU A 16 -9.19 -13.66 -42.83
CA LEU A 16 -10.55 -14.03 -43.24
C LEU A 16 -10.92 -13.24 -44.50
N GLN A 17 -11.62 -13.87 -45.44
CA GLN A 17 -12.26 -13.14 -46.54
C GLN A 17 -13.70 -12.76 -46.15
N GLU A 18 -14.31 -11.82 -46.87
CA GLU A 18 -15.71 -11.43 -46.64
C GLU A 18 -16.66 -12.64 -46.78
N GLU A 19 -16.39 -13.53 -47.75
CA GLU A 19 -17.14 -14.77 -47.99
C GLU A 19 -17.10 -15.75 -46.81
N ASP A 20 -16.05 -15.69 -45.99
CA ASP A 20 -15.93 -16.54 -44.80
C ASP A 20 -16.81 -16.07 -43.65
N ILE A 21 -17.31 -14.82 -43.71
CA ILE A 21 -17.95 -14.10 -42.61
C ILE A 21 -19.44 -13.88 -42.90
N ILE A 22 -19.77 -13.40 -44.10
CA ILE A 22 -21.15 -13.02 -44.44
C ILE A 22 -22.08 -14.23 -44.33
N GLY A 23 -23.23 -14.03 -43.67
CA GLY A 23 -24.23 -15.07 -43.42
C GLY A 23 -23.93 -15.99 -42.23
N LYS A 24 -22.74 -15.92 -41.63
CA LYS A 24 -22.38 -16.69 -40.43
C LYS A 24 -22.51 -15.84 -39.17
N THR A 25 -22.51 -16.48 -38.01
CA THR A 25 -22.53 -15.87 -36.66
C THR A 25 -21.13 -15.91 -36.03
N ASP A 26 -20.91 -15.17 -34.94
CA ASP A 26 -19.62 -15.14 -34.21
C ASP A 26 -19.07 -16.55 -33.92
N VAL A 27 -19.91 -17.46 -33.42
CA VAL A 27 -19.51 -18.84 -33.06
C VAL A 27 -19.29 -19.77 -34.26
N GLU A 28 -19.81 -19.42 -35.44
CA GLU A 28 -19.56 -20.15 -36.68
C GLU A 28 -18.23 -19.72 -37.34
N ILE A 29 -17.75 -18.51 -37.03
CA ILE A 29 -16.53 -17.92 -37.59
C ILE A 29 -15.33 -18.09 -36.64
N PHE A 30 -15.57 -17.86 -35.35
CA PHE A 30 -14.53 -17.81 -34.32
C PHE A 30 -14.74 -18.93 -33.32
N THR A 31 -13.64 -19.48 -32.83
CA THR A 31 -13.60 -20.44 -31.71
C THR A 31 -12.66 -19.91 -30.63
N GLY A 32 -12.96 -20.24 -29.36
CA GLY A 32 -12.15 -19.85 -28.22
C GLY A 32 -12.88 -18.96 -27.20
N ALA A 33 -12.12 -18.45 -26.23
CA ALA A 33 -12.67 -17.64 -25.14
C ALA A 33 -13.19 -16.29 -25.67
N GLY A 34 -14.22 -15.73 -25.02
CA GLY A 34 -14.82 -14.44 -25.38
C GLY A 34 -15.82 -14.47 -26.55
N VAL A 35 -15.80 -15.49 -27.41
CA VAL A 35 -16.69 -15.57 -28.60
C VAL A 35 -18.15 -15.70 -28.19
N LYS A 36 -18.47 -16.68 -27.33
CA LYS A 36 -19.84 -16.86 -26.83
C LYS A 36 -20.31 -15.65 -26.03
N GLU A 37 -19.42 -15.04 -25.25
CA GLU A 37 -19.72 -13.84 -24.47
C GLU A 37 -20.08 -12.65 -25.37
N SER A 38 -19.36 -12.44 -26.47
CA SER A 38 -19.67 -11.42 -27.48
C SER A 38 -21.06 -11.65 -28.10
N GLN A 39 -21.38 -12.90 -28.47
CA GLN A 39 -22.67 -13.21 -29.07
C GLN A 39 -23.83 -13.03 -28.08
N ASP A 40 -23.66 -13.48 -26.83
CA ASP A 40 -24.64 -13.31 -25.76
C ASP A 40 -24.85 -11.81 -25.47
N PHE A 41 -23.78 -11.01 -25.45
CA PHE A 41 -23.86 -9.56 -25.29
C PHE A 41 -24.63 -8.87 -26.42
N LYS A 42 -24.41 -9.27 -27.68
CA LYS A 42 -25.19 -8.78 -28.83
C LYS A 42 -26.68 -9.10 -28.69
N ARG A 43 -27.00 -10.32 -28.24
CA ARG A 43 -28.39 -10.76 -28.00
C ARG A 43 -29.04 -9.94 -26.88
N GLU A 44 -28.34 -9.73 -25.78
CA GLU A 44 -28.80 -8.92 -24.65
C GLU A 44 -29.15 -7.48 -25.09
N VAL A 45 -28.28 -6.84 -25.87
CA VAL A 45 -28.52 -5.48 -26.40
C VAL A 45 -29.74 -5.44 -27.31
N MET A 46 -29.92 -6.47 -28.14
CA MET A 46 -31.05 -6.59 -29.05
C MET A 46 -32.38 -6.79 -28.30
N GLU A 47 -32.38 -7.59 -27.23
CA GLU A 47 -33.54 -7.83 -26.36
C GLU A 47 -33.91 -6.59 -25.54
N LYS A 48 -32.91 -5.88 -25.00
CA LYS A 48 -33.12 -4.65 -24.23
C LYS A 48 -33.51 -3.46 -25.10
N GLY A 49 -33.11 -3.45 -26.37
CA GLY A 49 -33.34 -2.32 -27.27
C GLY A 49 -32.56 -1.06 -26.90
N VAL A 50 -31.48 -1.19 -26.12
CA VAL A 50 -30.64 -0.06 -25.68
C VAL A 50 -29.18 -0.35 -26.00
N ALA A 51 -28.50 0.62 -26.62
CA ALA A 51 -27.07 0.52 -26.93
C ALA A 51 -26.21 0.33 -25.67
N ALA A 52 -25.16 -0.49 -25.78
CA ALA A 52 -24.25 -0.77 -24.67
C ALA A 52 -22.82 -0.98 -25.15
N LYS A 53 -21.87 -0.89 -24.21
CA LYS A 53 -20.47 -1.27 -24.43
C LYS A 53 -19.98 -2.26 -23.38
N LYS A 54 -19.03 -3.10 -23.76
CA LYS A 54 -18.39 -4.08 -22.87
C LYS A 54 -16.94 -4.34 -23.26
N GLU A 55 -16.04 -4.43 -22.29
CA GLU A 55 -14.69 -4.95 -22.51
C GLU A 55 -14.77 -6.48 -22.50
N ILE A 56 -14.36 -7.13 -23.59
CA ILE A 56 -14.32 -8.59 -23.71
C ILE A 56 -12.92 -9.02 -24.13
N THR A 57 -12.37 -9.98 -23.40
CA THR A 57 -11.09 -10.60 -23.73
C THR A 57 -11.34 -11.88 -24.52
N PHE A 58 -10.66 -11.97 -25.64
CA PHE A 58 -10.72 -13.08 -26.57
C PHE A 58 -9.40 -13.81 -26.57
N GLU A 59 -9.48 -15.13 -26.66
CA GLU A 59 -8.35 -16.01 -26.92
C GLU A 59 -8.78 -16.96 -28.03
N THR A 60 -8.37 -16.62 -29.26
CA THR A 60 -8.76 -17.36 -30.48
C THR A 60 -7.52 -17.75 -31.26
N GLU A 61 -7.62 -18.77 -32.10
CA GLU A 61 -6.51 -19.17 -32.99
C GLU A 61 -6.19 -18.11 -34.06
N LEU A 62 -7.18 -17.28 -34.43
CA LEU A 62 -7.07 -16.31 -35.52
C LEU A 62 -6.22 -15.08 -35.17
N PHE A 63 -6.34 -14.60 -33.94
CA PHE A 63 -5.66 -13.35 -33.51
C PHE A 63 -5.06 -13.43 -32.10
N GLY A 64 -5.06 -14.62 -31.50
CA GLY A 64 -4.51 -14.88 -30.18
C GLY A 64 -5.26 -14.15 -29.08
N PHE A 65 -4.52 -13.81 -28.02
CA PHE A 65 -5.03 -13.07 -26.88
C PHE A 65 -5.17 -11.57 -27.19
N LYS A 66 -6.41 -11.07 -27.24
CA LYS A 66 -6.71 -9.65 -27.40
C LYS A 66 -7.92 -9.23 -26.58
N THR A 67 -7.93 -8.00 -26.10
CA THR A 67 -9.09 -7.41 -25.45
C THR A 67 -9.68 -6.32 -26.32
N PHE A 68 -11.00 -6.37 -26.52
CA PHE A 68 -11.74 -5.39 -27.30
C PHE A 68 -12.73 -4.65 -26.40
N LEU A 69 -12.82 -3.33 -26.57
CA LEU A 69 -13.99 -2.57 -26.15
C LEU A 69 -15.02 -2.68 -27.26
N ILE A 70 -16.05 -3.47 -27.01
CA ILE A 70 -17.14 -3.71 -27.93
C ILE A 70 -18.24 -2.71 -27.65
N TYR A 71 -18.75 -2.07 -28.70
CA TYR A 71 -19.94 -1.24 -28.70
C TYR A 71 -20.99 -1.87 -29.61
N VAL A 72 -22.20 -2.03 -29.10
CA VAL A 72 -23.33 -2.64 -29.82
C VAL A 72 -24.53 -1.71 -29.72
N GLU A 73 -25.15 -1.45 -30.88
CA GLU A 73 -26.40 -0.68 -30.98
C GLU A 73 -27.48 -1.53 -31.65
N PRO A 74 -28.70 -1.61 -31.11
CA PRO A 74 -29.81 -2.27 -31.78
C PRO A 74 -30.24 -1.47 -33.01
N VAL A 75 -30.56 -2.18 -34.09
CA VAL A 75 -31.07 -1.60 -35.32
C VAL A 75 -32.56 -1.88 -35.41
N PHE A 76 -33.36 -0.85 -35.66
CA PHE A 76 -34.81 -0.95 -35.74
C PHE A 76 -35.32 -0.76 -37.17
N SER A 77 -36.41 -1.44 -37.51
CA SER A 77 -37.18 -1.19 -38.72
C SER A 77 -37.99 0.11 -38.60
N LYS A 78 -38.57 0.58 -39.71
CA LYS A 78 -39.52 1.71 -39.69
C LYS A 78 -40.75 1.47 -38.80
N ALA A 79 -41.08 0.20 -38.53
CA ALA A 79 -42.19 -0.19 -37.66
C ALA A 79 -41.79 -0.29 -36.17
N GLY A 80 -40.52 0.00 -35.83
CA GLY A 80 -40.01 -0.07 -34.46
C GLY A 80 -39.55 -1.46 -34.00
N GLU A 81 -39.65 -2.49 -34.84
CA GLU A 81 -39.13 -3.82 -34.52
C GLU A 81 -37.61 -3.89 -34.63
N THR A 82 -36.94 -4.55 -33.68
CA THR A 82 -35.50 -4.82 -33.77
C THR A 82 -35.18 -5.80 -34.89
N ILE A 83 -34.33 -5.40 -35.83
CA ILE A 83 -33.93 -6.17 -37.03
C ILE A 83 -32.47 -6.65 -37.00
N GLY A 84 -31.74 -6.32 -35.94
CA GLY A 84 -30.37 -6.77 -35.71
C GLY A 84 -29.60 -5.79 -34.83
N VAL A 85 -28.29 -5.80 -34.97
CA VAL A 85 -27.38 -4.91 -34.24
C VAL A 85 -26.28 -4.38 -35.15
N ASN A 86 -25.84 -3.16 -34.88
CA ASN A 86 -24.55 -2.63 -35.31
C ASN A 86 -23.50 -3.00 -34.27
N TYR A 87 -22.33 -3.43 -34.72
CA TYR A 87 -21.22 -3.85 -33.87
C TYR A 87 -19.95 -3.08 -34.24
N MET A 88 -19.26 -2.57 -33.23
CA MET A 88 -17.93 -1.98 -33.38
C MET A 88 -17.02 -2.52 -32.27
N GLY A 89 -15.84 -3.00 -32.63
CA GLY A 89 -14.82 -3.45 -31.68
C GLY A 89 -13.56 -2.62 -31.82
N MET A 90 -13.09 -2.00 -30.73
CA MET A 90 -11.79 -1.34 -30.67
C MET A 90 -10.82 -2.18 -29.85
N GLU A 91 -9.67 -2.54 -30.40
CA GLU A 91 -8.65 -3.25 -29.62
C GLU A 91 -8.09 -2.32 -28.53
N ILE A 92 -8.10 -2.80 -27.29
CA ILE A 92 -7.61 -2.09 -26.11
C ILE A 92 -6.62 -2.94 -25.29
N THR A 93 -6.07 -4.02 -25.85
CA THR A 93 -5.16 -4.95 -25.14
C THR A 93 -4.03 -4.23 -24.42
N ASP A 94 -3.33 -3.32 -25.11
CA ASP A 94 -2.22 -2.57 -24.52
C ASP A 94 -2.69 -1.60 -23.43
N GLN A 95 -3.90 -1.05 -23.55
CA GLN A 95 -4.46 -0.16 -22.53
C GLN A 95 -4.84 -0.94 -21.27
N VAL A 96 -5.43 -2.13 -21.42
CA VAL A 96 -5.71 -3.05 -20.30
C VAL A 96 -4.41 -3.47 -19.61
N ARG A 97 -3.42 -3.95 -20.37
CA ARG A 97 -2.11 -4.35 -19.82
C ARG A 97 -1.40 -3.20 -19.09
N LYS A 98 -1.47 -1.97 -19.63
CA LYS A 98 -0.93 -0.78 -18.96
C LYS A 98 -1.69 -0.47 -17.66
N ARG A 99 -3.03 -0.55 -17.67
CA ARG A 99 -3.88 -0.36 -16.47
C ARG A 99 -3.51 -1.37 -15.37
N GLU A 100 -3.39 -2.64 -15.72
CA GLU A 100 -3.02 -3.71 -14.77
C GLU A 100 -1.62 -3.53 -14.18
N ARG A 101 -0.61 -3.23 -15.04
CA ARG A 101 0.76 -2.96 -14.57
C ARG A 101 0.82 -1.77 -13.63
N MET A 102 0.10 -0.69 -13.95
CA MET A 102 0.04 0.49 -13.11
C MET A 102 -0.66 0.22 -11.77
N ALA A 103 -1.71 -0.60 -11.75
CA ALA A 103 -2.38 -1.00 -10.51
C ALA A 103 -1.42 -1.78 -9.61
N LYS A 104 -0.71 -2.78 -10.16
CA LYS A 104 0.28 -3.56 -9.41
C LYS A 104 1.42 -2.71 -8.86
N LEU A 105 1.98 -1.80 -9.67
CA LEU A 105 3.04 -0.91 -9.23
C LEU A 105 2.58 0.04 -8.11
N ARG A 106 1.34 0.52 -8.17
CA ARG A 106 0.77 1.37 -7.10
C ARG A 106 0.62 0.61 -5.79
N GLU A 107 0.19 -0.64 -5.85
CA GLU A 107 0.10 -1.51 -4.68
C GLU A 107 1.48 -1.75 -4.05
N GLU A 108 2.48 -2.10 -4.87
CA GLU A 108 3.87 -2.29 -4.41
C GLU A 108 4.44 -1.02 -3.75
N ILE A 109 4.20 0.16 -4.34
CA ILE A 109 4.64 1.45 -3.79
C ILE A 109 3.91 1.74 -2.46
N ALA A 110 2.62 1.44 -2.35
CA ALA A 110 1.86 1.68 -1.13
C ALA A 110 2.41 0.85 0.04
N VAL A 111 2.69 -0.44 -0.20
CA VAL A 111 3.31 -1.34 0.79
C VAL A 111 4.69 -0.83 1.20
N GLN A 112 5.53 -0.44 0.22
CA GLN A 112 6.88 0.07 0.50
C GLN A 112 6.84 1.35 1.35
N LYS A 113 5.94 2.29 1.03
CA LYS A 113 5.78 3.54 1.81
C LYS A 113 5.29 3.30 3.22
N ALA A 114 4.38 2.35 3.42
CA ALA A 114 3.92 1.98 4.75
C ALA A 114 5.07 1.45 5.60
N LYS A 115 5.88 0.54 5.04
CA LYS A 115 7.07 -0.01 5.70
C LYS A 115 8.13 1.06 6.00
N GLU A 116 8.39 1.96 5.06
CA GLU A 116 9.33 3.07 5.25
C GLU A 116 8.86 4.01 6.38
N THR A 117 7.57 4.31 6.43
CA THR A 117 6.99 5.15 7.49
C THR A 117 7.11 4.50 8.86
N GLU A 118 6.86 3.20 8.96
CA GLU A 118 7.02 2.44 10.20
C GLU A 118 8.48 2.38 10.64
N LEU A 119 9.40 2.09 9.71
CA LEU A 119 10.83 2.07 9.99
C LEU A 119 11.33 3.44 10.49
N ASN A 120 10.92 4.53 9.84
CA ASN A 120 11.30 5.88 10.24
C ASN A 120 10.79 6.24 11.64
N LYS A 121 9.57 5.79 12.01
CA LYS A 121 9.06 5.96 13.37
C LYS A 121 9.91 5.20 14.39
N THR A 122 10.25 3.96 14.10
CA THR A 122 11.10 3.14 14.98
C THR A 122 12.49 3.75 15.15
N ILE A 123 13.10 4.23 14.06
CA ILE A 123 14.37 4.94 14.11
C ILE A 123 14.25 6.19 14.99
N HIS A 124 13.23 7.02 14.78
CA HIS A 124 13.03 8.24 15.57
C HIS A 124 12.89 7.94 17.07
N ILE A 125 12.05 6.96 17.44
CA ILE A 125 11.86 6.55 18.83
C ILE A 125 13.18 6.04 19.42
N THR A 126 13.94 5.26 18.66
CA THR A 126 15.24 4.74 19.10
C THR A 126 16.25 5.87 19.31
N GLU A 127 16.32 6.83 18.37
CA GLU A 127 17.21 7.99 18.50
C GLU A 127 16.84 8.87 19.70
N GLU A 128 15.56 9.16 19.92
CA GLU A 128 15.10 9.92 21.08
C GLU A 128 15.41 9.20 22.40
N THR A 129 15.19 7.88 22.45
CA THR A 129 15.51 7.05 23.61
C THR A 129 17.01 7.06 23.89
N MET A 130 17.85 6.90 22.86
CA MET A 130 19.31 6.93 22.99
C MET A 130 19.80 8.31 23.44
N ARG A 131 19.23 9.40 22.91
CA ARG A 131 19.54 10.76 23.38
C ARG A 131 19.15 10.96 24.84
N ALA A 132 17.97 10.53 25.26
CA ALA A 132 17.53 10.62 26.64
C ALA A 132 18.44 9.83 27.60
N LYS A 133 18.81 8.60 27.22
CA LYS A 133 19.78 7.78 27.97
C LYS A 133 21.13 8.49 28.12
N GLN A 134 21.65 9.05 27.03
CA GLN A 134 22.92 9.78 27.05
C GLN A 134 22.85 11.02 27.95
N MET A 135 21.75 11.77 27.89
CA MET A 135 21.53 12.94 28.74
C MET A 135 21.49 12.55 30.23
N LEU A 136 20.76 11.49 30.58
CA LEU A 136 20.72 10.97 31.96
C LEU A 136 22.11 10.55 32.44
N ALA A 137 22.88 9.85 31.61
CA ALA A 137 24.24 9.45 31.96
C ALA A 137 25.13 10.67 32.23
N THR A 138 25.10 11.67 31.35
CA THR A 138 25.86 12.92 31.52
C THR A 138 25.45 13.67 32.79
N MET A 139 24.15 13.90 33.01
CA MET A 139 23.66 14.61 34.21
C MET A 139 24.05 13.88 35.50
N SER A 140 23.95 12.56 35.52
CA SER A 140 24.37 11.76 36.68
C SER A 140 25.85 11.89 36.99
N HIS A 141 26.72 11.92 35.96
CA HIS A 141 28.15 12.18 36.15
C HIS A 141 28.42 13.59 36.69
N GLU A 142 27.73 14.60 36.15
CA GLU A 142 27.90 16.00 36.55
C GLU A 142 27.37 16.29 37.96
N ILE A 143 26.34 15.57 38.44
CA ILE A 143 25.83 15.70 39.81
C ILE A 143 26.68 14.89 40.80
N ARG A 144 27.14 13.70 40.42
CA ARG A 144 27.91 12.82 41.31
C ARG A 144 29.20 13.50 41.79
N SER A 145 29.95 14.14 40.88
CA SER A 145 31.24 14.75 41.21
C SER A 145 31.18 15.81 42.32
N PRO A 146 30.34 16.87 42.23
CA PRO A 146 30.22 17.86 43.30
C PRO A 146 29.62 17.26 44.58
N LEU A 147 28.66 16.33 44.47
CA LEU A 147 28.04 15.69 45.62
C LEU A 147 29.05 14.85 46.42
N SER A 148 29.86 14.03 45.73
CA SER A 148 30.95 13.29 46.36
C SER A 148 31.97 14.24 47.03
N GLY A 149 32.25 15.39 46.43
CA GLY A 149 33.08 16.43 47.05
C GLY A 149 32.48 16.97 48.36
N VAL A 150 31.18 17.32 48.36
CA VAL A 150 30.48 17.79 49.56
C VAL A 150 30.45 16.73 50.66
N VAL A 151 30.17 15.46 50.31
CA VAL A 151 30.18 14.34 51.27
C VAL A 151 31.57 14.15 51.86
N SER A 152 32.64 14.11 51.05
CA SER A 152 34.00 13.99 51.57
C SER A 152 34.41 15.17 52.45
N MET A 153 34.01 16.40 52.13
CA MET A 153 34.23 17.55 53.02
C MET A 153 33.48 17.38 54.35
N ALA A 154 32.25 16.90 54.32
CA ALA A 154 31.48 16.61 55.53
C ALA A 154 32.15 15.50 56.36
N GLU A 155 32.64 14.42 55.74
CA GLU A 155 33.40 13.35 56.40
C GLU A 155 34.67 13.89 57.07
N ILE A 156 35.43 14.76 56.41
CA ILE A 156 36.62 15.39 56.99
C ILE A 156 36.25 16.23 58.23
N LEU A 157 35.15 16.99 58.18
CA LEU A 157 34.67 17.77 59.31
C LEU A 157 34.39 16.90 60.55
N THR A 158 34.01 15.61 60.36
CA THR A 158 33.76 14.68 61.49
C THR A 158 35.01 14.41 62.33
N THR A 159 36.20 14.64 61.76
CA THR A 159 37.50 14.47 62.43
C THR A 159 37.94 15.70 63.23
N THR A 160 37.17 16.80 63.18
CA THR A 160 37.45 18.05 63.89
C THR A 160 36.73 18.10 65.25
N LYS A 161 37.01 19.14 66.06
CA LYS A 161 36.27 19.35 67.32
C LYS A 161 34.90 19.93 67.01
N LEU A 162 33.86 19.11 67.21
CA LEU A 162 32.46 19.47 67.04
C LEU A 162 31.71 19.34 68.37
N ASP A 163 30.73 20.20 68.59
CA ASP A 163 29.74 19.99 69.64
C ASP A 163 28.71 18.91 69.23
N LYS A 164 27.82 18.57 70.17
CA LYS A 164 26.84 17.49 69.97
C LYS A 164 25.84 17.79 68.84
N GLU A 165 25.39 19.03 68.72
CA GLU A 165 24.41 19.44 67.70
C GLU A 165 25.06 19.46 66.31
N GLN A 166 26.26 20.02 66.20
CA GLN A 166 27.06 20.04 64.98
C GLN A 166 27.32 18.62 64.47
N ARG A 167 27.62 17.67 65.37
CA ARG A 167 27.86 16.28 64.99
C ARG A 167 26.59 15.59 64.47
N GLN A 168 25.44 15.81 65.13
CA GLN A 168 24.17 15.27 64.63
C GLN A 168 23.78 15.85 63.26
N LEU A 169 23.98 17.15 63.04
CA LEU A 169 23.74 17.77 61.74
C LEU A 169 24.64 17.17 60.65
N LEU A 170 25.91 16.93 60.96
CA LEU A 170 26.88 16.36 60.03
C LEU A 170 26.54 14.91 59.67
N ASP A 171 26.12 14.09 60.64
CA ASP A 171 25.67 12.72 60.40
C ASP A 171 24.44 12.68 59.48
N VAL A 172 23.51 13.65 59.63
CA VAL A 172 22.36 13.80 58.73
C VAL A 172 22.79 14.23 57.32
N MET A 173 23.76 15.15 57.20
CA MET A 173 24.29 15.58 55.90
C MET A 173 24.96 14.42 55.14
N ILE A 174 25.80 13.64 55.82
CA ILE A 174 26.51 12.49 55.21
C ILE A 174 25.50 11.44 54.76
N SER A 175 24.60 11.01 55.66
CA SER A 175 23.58 10.00 55.32
C SER A 175 22.64 10.45 54.20
N SER A 176 22.32 11.75 54.12
CA SER A 176 21.54 12.31 53.01
C SER A 176 22.33 12.31 51.70
N GLY A 177 23.63 12.65 51.75
CA GLY A 177 24.50 12.61 50.57
C GLY A 177 24.68 11.21 50.01
N ASP A 178 24.88 10.22 50.89
CA ASP A 178 24.97 8.80 50.52
C ASP A 178 23.67 8.31 49.86
N LEU A 179 22.52 8.68 50.41
CA LEU A 179 21.22 8.34 49.83
C LEU A 179 21.05 8.93 48.43
N VAL A 180 21.45 10.19 48.21
CA VAL A 180 21.36 10.82 46.88
C VAL A 180 22.33 10.16 45.89
N LEU A 181 23.55 9.81 46.31
CA LEU A 181 24.49 9.06 45.47
C LEU A 181 23.93 7.70 45.05
N GLN A 182 23.25 7.01 45.97
CA GLN A 182 22.58 5.74 45.68
C GLN A 182 21.44 5.94 44.66
N LEU A 183 20.57 6.94 44.86
CA LEU A 183 19.48 7.23 43.92
C LEU A 183 19.98 7.57 42.51
N ILE A 184 21.09 8.31 42.39
CA ILE A 184 21.73 8.61 41.10
C ILE A 184 22.22 7.33 40.41
N ASN A 185 22.76 6.38 41.17
CA ASN A 185 23.20 5.09 40.63
C ASN A 185 22.02 4.26 40.14
N ASP A 186 20.92 4.21 40.90
CA ASP A 186 19.73 3.46 40.52
C ASP A 186 19.10 3.99 39.22
N ILE A 187 19.06 5.32 39.04
CA ILE A 187 18.58 5.96 37.80
C ILE A 187 19.50 5.63 36.61
N LEU A 188 20.81 5.62 36.82
CA LEU A 188 21.79 5.21 35.82
C LEU A 188 21.61 3.75 35.39
N ASP A 189 21.39 2.84 36.33
CA ASP A 189 21.22 1.42 36.01
C ASP A 189 19.91 1.18 35.25
N LEU A 190 18.82 1.87 35.60
CA LEU A 190 17.58 1.84 34.82
C LEU A 190 17.81 2.27 33.35
N SER A 191 18.65 3.29 33.13
CA SER A 191 18.97 3.77 31.76
C SER A 191 19.75 2.75 30.91
N LYS A 192 20.39 1.75 31.53
CA LYS A 192 21.18 0.72 30.82
C LYS A 192 20.40 -0.55 30.46
N VAL A 193 19.35 -0.88 31.21
CA VAL A 193 18.67 -2.20 31.16
C VAL A 193 17.89 -2.46 29.86
N GLU A 194 17.57 -1.42 29.07
CA GLU A 194 16.85 -1.55 27.79
C GLU A 194 17.77 -1.44 26.55
N SER A 195 19.00 -1.94 26.60
CA SER A 195 19.95 -1.92 25.45
C SER A 195 20.04 -3.26 24.72
#